data_AF-A0A6G2DAM5-F1
#
_entry.id   AF-A0A6G2DAM5-F1
#
_cell.length_a   1.000
_cell.length_b   1.000
_cell.length_c   1.000
_cell.angle_alpha   90.00
_cell.angle_beta   90.00
_cell.angle_gamma   90.00
#
_symmetry.space_group_name_H-M   'P 1'
#
loop_
_entity.id
_entity.type
_entity.pdbx_description
1 polymer ?
#
loop_
_entity_poly.entity_id
_entity_poly.type
_entity_poly.pdbx_seq_one_letter_code
_entity_poly.pdbx_strand_id
1 'polypeptide(L)' 'MEHLGKVFREFRTSGNYSLKEAAVESCSTSQLSRFELGESDLAVSRFFEILDNIHVTIENFMDKARNFHNHEH' A
#
# COMPACT_ATOMS: atom_id res chain seq x y z
N MET A 1 7.29 -1.07 11.09
CA MET A 1 6.92 -0.58 9.74
C MET A 1 6.90 -1.71 8.69
N GLU A 2 7.19 -2.97 9.06
CA GLU A 2 7.38 -4.11 8.13
C GLU A 2 6.12 -4.62 7.41
N HIS A 3 4.97 -3.93 7.53
CA HIS A 3 3.70 -4.41 6.99
C HIS A 3 2.92 -3.36 6.19
N LEU A 4 3.46 -2.14 5.99
CA LEU A 4 2.73 -1.10 5.24
C LEU A 4 2.41 -1.57 3.82
N GLY A 5 3.35 -2.24 3.16
CA GLY A 5 3.11 -2.84 1.84
C GLY A 5 2.01 -3.91 1.86
N LYS A 6 2.00 -4.79 2.86
CA LYS A 6 0.96 -5.83 3.00
C LYS A 6 -0.42 -5.21 3.24
N VAL A 7 -0.51 -4.20 4.12
CA VAL A 7 -1.75 -3.47 4.39
C VAL A 7 -2.23 -2.74 3.13
N PHE A 8 -1.31 -2.11 2.39
CA PHE A 8 -1.63 -1.46 1.12
C PHE A 8 -2.19 -2.45 0.11
N ARG A 9 -1.57 -3.62 -0.02
CA ARG A 9 -2.05 -4.70 -0.89
C ARG A 9 -3.50 -5.07 -0.58
N GLU A 10 -3.86 -5.19 0.70
CA GLU A 10 -5.22 -5.51 1.08
C GLU A 10 -6.21 -4.44 0.62
N PHE A 11 -5.92 -3.16 0.83
CA PHE A 11 -6.75 -2.06 0.32
C PHE A 11 -6.88 -2.11 -1.19
N ARG A 12 -5.75 -2.27 -1.91
CA ARG A 12 -5.73 -2.35 -3.36
C ARG A 12 -6.59 -3.50 -3.89
N THR A 13 -6.41 -4.71 -3.35
CA THR A 13 -7.14 -5.89 -3.84
C THR A 13 -8.60 -5.90 -3.41
N SER A 14 -8.93 -5.39 -2.22
CA SER A 14 -10.34 -5.28 -1.78
C SER A 14 -11.12 -4.21 -2.54
N GLY A 15 -10.45 -3.15 -3.00
CA GLY A 15 -10.98 -2.16 -3.93
C GLY A 15 -10.97 -2.57 -5.40
N ASN A 16 -10.56 -3.80 -5.74
CA ASN A 16 -10.43 -4.32 -7.10
C ASN A 16 -9.49 -3.50 -8.02
N TYR A 17 -8.51 -2.81 -7.45
CA TYR A 17 -7.51 -2.08 -8.22
C TYR A 17 -6.39 -3.02 -8.70
N SER A 18 -6.05 -2.96 -9.98
CA SER A 18 -4.85 -3.61 -10.51
C SER A 18 -3.57 -2.91 -10.02
N LEU A 19 -2.43 -3.59 -10.11
CA LEU A 19 -1.13 -2.94 -9.87
C LEU A 19 -0.91 -1.73 -10.79
N LYS A 20 -1.41 -1.78 -12.03
CA LYS A 20 -1.26 -0.69 -12.99
C LYS A 20 -2.07 0.54 -12.59
N GLU A 21 -3.29 0.34 -12.11
CA GLU A 21 -4.17 1.42 -11.63
C GLU A 21 -3.67 2.03 -10.33
N ALA A 22 -3.06 1.24 -9.43
CA ALA A 22 -2.52 1.77 -8.18
C ALA A 22 -1.16 2.46 -8.37
N ALA A 23 -0.33 1.98 -9.29
CA ALA A 23 1.02 2.52 -9.51
C ALA A 23 1.02 3.81 -10.35
N VAL A 24 0.13 3.90 -11.35
CA VAL A 24 0.02 5.02 -12.31
C VAL A 24 1.41 5.54 -12.73
N GLU A 25 1.73 6.81 -12.46
CA GLU A 25 3.03 7.44 -12.74
C GLU A 25 3.92 7.53 -11.49
N SER A 26 3.38 7.16 -10.31
CA SER A 26 4.08 7.23 -9.02
C SER A 26 5.26 6.26 -8.95
N CYS A 27 5.08 5.05 -9.47
CA CYS A 27 6.12 4.03 -9.52
C CYS A 27 5.85 2.97 -10.61
N SER A 28 6.80 2.05 -10.80
CA SER A 28 6.56 0.89 -11.65
C SER A 28 5.71 -0.17 -10.95
N THR A 29 4.94 -0.94 -11.70
CA THR A 29 4.15 -2.08 -11.16
C THR A 29 5.04 -3.09 -10.43
N SER A 30 6.26 -3.31 -10.91
CA SER A 30 7.23 -4.20 -10.25
C SER A 30 7.74 -3.65 -8.92
N GLN A 31 7.90 -2.33 -8.80
CA GLN A 31 8.27 -1.70 -7.53
C GLN A 31 7.11 -1.73 -6.54
N LEU A 32 5.88 -1.46 -7.00
CA LEU A 32 4.69 -1.60 -6.16
C LEU A 32 4.51 -3.03 -5.67
N SER A 33 4.67 -4.03 -6.56
CA SER A 33 4.57 -5.44 -6.18
C SER A 33 5.61 -5.83 -5.12
N ARG A 34 6.87 -5.39 -5.27
CA ARG A 34 7.93 -5.66 -4.29
C ARG A 34 7.65 -4.99 -2.95
N PHE A 35 7.15 -3.75 -2.97
CA PHE A 35 6.67 -3.08 -1.77
C PHE A 35 5.55 -3.86 -1.08
N GLU A 36 4.52 -4.28 -1.83
CA GLU A 36 3.40 -5.06 -1.30
C GLU A 36 3.80 -6.41 -0.69
N LEU A 37 4.91 -7.00 -1.17
CA LEU A 37 5.48 -8.24 -0.66
C LEU A 37 6.47 -8.02 0.50
N GLY A 38 6.82 -6.78 0.83
CA GLY A 38 7.84 -6.44 1.83
C GLY A 38 9.28 -6.65 1.34
N GLU A 39 9.49 -6.75 0.02
CA GLU A 39 10.80 -6.97 -0.60
C GLU A 39 11.55 -5.66 -0.88
N SER A 40 10.86 -4.51 -0.83
CA SER A 40 11.48 -3.19 -0.99
C SER A 40 10.70 -2.09 -0.29
N ASP A 41 11.39 -1.08 0.21
CA ASP A 41 10.74 0.14 0.67
C ASP A 41 10.22 1.01 -0.48
N LEU A 42 9.27 1.88 -0.15
CA LEU A 42 8.77 2.92 -1.04
C LEU A 42 9.04 4.29 -0.43
N ALA A 43 9.47 5.25 -1.26
CA ALA A 43 9.62 6.62 -0.83
C ALA A 43 8.28 7.18 -0.32
N VAL A 44 8.32 7.96 0.77
CA VAL A 44 7.11 8.50 1.42
C VAL A 44 6.24 9.33 0.46
N SER A 45 6.84 10.10 -0.45
CA SER A 45 6.09 10.86 -1.45
C SER A 45 5.25 9.95 -2.36
N ARG A 46 5.87 8.88 -2.87
CA ARG A 46 5.19 7.87 -3.70
C ARG A 46 4.13 7.12 -2.91
N PHE A 47 4.36 6.89 -1.61
CA PHE A 47 3.38 6.23 -0.76
C PHE A 47 2.07 7.01 -0.66
N PHE A 48 2.11 8.33 -0.52
CA PHE A 48 0.90 9.15 -0.56
C PHE A 48 0.22 9.15 -1.93
N GLU A 49 1.00 9.19 -3.02
CA GLU A 49 0.44 9.15 -4.36
C GLU A 49 -0.30 7.82 -4.65
N ILE A 50 0.27 6.68 -4.26
CA ILE A 50 -0.40 5.38 -4.48
C ILE A 50 -1.65 5.20 -3.62
N LEU A 51 -1.74 5.88 -2.47
CA LEU A 51 -2.97 5.93 -1.65
C LEU A 51 -4.07 6.73 -2.34
N ASP A 52 -3.72 7.89 -2.89
CA ASP A 52 -4.65 8.73 -3.67
C ASP A 52 -5.17 7.99 -4.91
N ASN A 53 -4.30 7.23 -5.60
CA ASN A 53 -4.67 6.45 -6.78
C ASN A 53 -5.75 5.39 -6.51
N ILE A 54 -5.84 4.88 -5.28
CA ILE A 54 -6.85 3.89 -4.85
C ILE A 54 -7.93 4.49 -3.94
N HIS A 55 -7.98 5.83 -3.85
CA HIS A 55 -8.93 6.59 -3.05
C HIS A 55 -8.96 6.21 -1.56
N VAL A 56 -7.80 5.91 -0.98
CA VAL A 56 -7.65 5.58 0.45
C VAL A 56 -6.97 6.74 1.17
N THR A 57 -7.60 7.25 2.21
CA THR A 57 -6.98 8.28 3.05
C THR A 57 -5.91 7.68 3.95
N ILE A 58 -4.91 8.48 4.32
CA ILE A 58 -3.87 8.06 5.27
C ILE A 58 -4.46 7.65 6.63
N GLU A 59 -5.54 8.29 7.07
CA GLU A 59 -6.23 7.96 8.33
C GLU A 59 -6.79 6.54 8.29
N ASN A 60 -7.60 6.21 7.27
CA ASN A 60 -8.15 4.87 7.07
C ASN A 60 -7.04 3.82 6.96
N PHE A 61 -5.98 4.17 6.23
CA PHE A 61 -4.82 3.30 6.09
C PHE A 61 -4.15 3.02 7.45
N MET A 62 -3.88 4.06 8.24
CA MET A 62 -3.17 3.95 9.51
C MET A 62 -4.00 3.22 10.57
N ASP A 63 -5.32 3.40 10.58
CA ASP A 63 -6.20 2.65 11.48
C ASP A 63 -6.16 1.15 11.18
N LYS A 64 -6.17 0.76 9.91
CA LYS A 64 -5.99 -0.64 9.53
C LYS A 64 -4.59 -1.15 9.85
N ALA A 65 -3.54 -0.36 9.59
CA ALA A 65 -2.16 -0.75 9.86
C ALA A 65 -1.90 -0.97 11.36
N ARG A 66 -2.52 -0.18 12.24
CA ARG A 66 -2.47 -0.38 13.71
C ARG A 66 -3.13 -1.69 14.11
N ASN A 67 -4.28 -2.03 13.53
CA ASN A 67 -4.98 -3.29 13.82
C ASN A 67 -4.21 -4.51 13.31
N PHE A 68 -3.51 -4.38 12.17
CA PHE A 68 -2.66 -5.43 11.61
C PHE A 68 -1.54 -5.83 12.58
N HIS A 69 -0.92 -4.86 13.25
CA HIS A 69 0.14 -5.11 14.23
C HIS A 69 -0.33 -5.90 15.46
N ASN A 70 -1.62 -5.81 15.80
CA ASN A 70 -2.17 -6.47 16.99
C ASN A 70 -2.58 -7.94 16.77
N HIS A 71 -2.58 -8.44 15.54
CA HIS A 71 -2.99 -9.82 15.20
C HIS A 71 -1.80 -10.76 14.93
N GLU A 72 -0.57 -10.24 14.85
CA GLU A 72 0.65 -11.05 14.65
C GLU A 72 1.40 -11.34 15.97
N HIS A 73 0.75 -11.13 17.13
CA HIS A 73 1.26 -11.41 18.48
C HIS A 73 0.48 -12.51 19.20
#